data_AF-A0AAN0IK23-F1
#
_entry.id   AF-A0AAN0IK23-F1
#
_cell.length_a   1.000
_cell.length_b   1.000
_cell.length_c   1.000
_cell.angle_alpha   90.00
_cell.angle_beta   90.00
_cell.angle_gamma   90.00
#
_symmetry.space_group_name_H-M   'P 1'
#
loop_
_entity.id
_entity.type
_entity.pdbx_description
1 polymer ?
#
loop_
_entity_poly.entity_id
_entity_poly.type
_entity_poly.pdbx_seq_one_letter_code
_entity_poly.pdbx_strand_id
1 'polypeptide(L)'
;KIVEKFHRDPNLPANSDIAQRTFLFDERKIQVVYHFEDNRITPSSREFYLPVLTGDQAQQLTMNPDMTSAYQVDSYMTEPKQKVLYDMLEGLLKAQEDSVTAVRLSEKETESILSARMQEELNAILTISVYDVARNETARQHRQELERKQMEEERIRQEKEKDYLAPFLARHGDPPTLTKEQKKKVTEECLSDMKKRLVDVANIIQSHFER
;
A
#
# COMPACT_ATOMS: atom_id res chain seq x y z
N LYS A 1 1.02 0.37 34.71
CA LYS A 1 2.25 1.16 34.95
C LYS A 1 2.92 1.51 33.63
N ILE A 2 3.62 2.65 33.55
CA ILE A 2 4.47 3.00 32.40
C ILE A 2 5.92 3.12 32.91
N VAL A 3 6.88 2.55 32.18
CA VAL A 3 8.31 2.60 32.51
C VAL A 3 9.05 3.19 31.33
N GLU A 4 9.84 4.21 31.58
CA GLU A 4 10.71 4.82 30.59
C GLU A 4 12.15 4.74 31.06
N LYS A 5 13.04 4.35 30.15
CA LYS A 5 14.46 4.15 30.39
C LYS A 5 15.25 5.06 29.48
N PHE A 6 16.26 5.70 30.04
CA PHE A 6 17.10 6.65 29.33
C PHE A 6 18.54 6.16 29.29
N HIS A 7 19.26 6.65 28.30
CA HIS A 7 20.68 6.40 28.16
C HIS A 7 21.46 7.43 28.98
N ARG A 8 22.63 7.02 29.46
CA ARG A 8 23.49 7.88 30.27
C ARG A 8 23.97 9.08 29.48
N ASP A 9 23.81 10.28 30.04
CA ASP A 9 24.49 11.48 29.59
C ASP A 9 25.77 11.71 30.44
N PRO A 10 26.97 11.65 29.83
CA PRO A 10 28.22 11.91 30.55
C PRO A 10 28.41 13.37 30.95
N ASN A 11 27.62 14.31 30.41
CA ASN A 11 27.70 15.73 30.77
C ASN A 11 26.99 16.05 32.09
N LEU A 12 26.14 15.15 32.59
CA LEU A 12 25.41 15.29 33.84
C LEU A 12 25.99 14.39 34.94
N PRO A 13 26.03 14.86 36.20
CA PRO A 13 26.36 13.99 37.32
C PRO A 13 25.33 12.87 37.45
N ALA A 14 25.79 11.68 37.83
CA ALA A 14 24.99 10.46 37.82
C ALA A 14 23.71 10.58 38.65
N ASN A 15 23.83 11.17 39.85
CA ASN A 15 22.73 11.41 40.78
C ASN A 15 21.73 12.50 40.32
N SER A 16 21.98 13.16 39.19
CA SER A 16 21.04 14.10 38.56
C SER A 16 20.55 13.62 37.20
N ASP A 17 21.16 12.56 36.65
CA ASP A 17 20.82 12.00 35.36
C ASP A 17 19.85 10.83 35.54
N ILE A 18 18.64 10.97 34.98
CA ILE A 18 17.56 10.01 35.19
C ILE A 18 17.78 8.80 34.30
N ALA A 19 18.06 7.64 34.89
CA ALA A 19 18.17 6.38 34.16
C ALA A 19 16.81 5.76 33.84
N GLN A 20 15.87 5.87 34.78
CA GLN A 20 14.55 5.30 34.64
C GLN A 20 13.53 6.14 35.39
N ARG A 21 12.39 6.42 34.76
CA ARG A 21 11.20 6.91 35.47
C ARG A 21 10.05 5.92 35.30
N THR A 22 9.34 5.67 36.38
CA THR A 22 8.27 4.67 36.44
C THR A 22 7.02 5.32 37.01
N PHE A 23 5.95 5.35 36.21
CA PHE A 23 4.65 5.88 36.57
C PHE A 23 3.74 4.72 37.04
N LEU A 24 3.48 4.67 38.35
CA LEU A 24 2.63 3.69 39.01
C LEU A 24 1.27 4.33 39.31
N PHE A 25 0.34 4.18 38.36
CA PHE A 25 -0.99 4.81 38.43
C PHE A 25 -1.82 4.31 39.62
N ASP A 26 -1.84 3.00 39.86
CA ASP A 26 -2.64 2.40 40.94
C ASP A 26 -2.13 2.79 42.32
N GLU A 27 -0.81 2.90 42.47
CA GLU A 27 -0.15 3.36 43.71
C GLU A 27 -0.07 4.88 43.83
N ARG A 28 -0.51 5.63 42.80
CA ARG A 28 -0.37 7.09 42.70
C ARG A 28 1.05 7.56 43.01
N LYS A 29 2.03 6.84 42.47
CA LYS A 29 3.45 7.04 42.78
C LYS A 29 4.26 7.18 41.51
N ILE A 30 5.24 8.08 41.54
CA ILE A 30 6.25 8.21 40.48
C ILE A 30 7.60 7.86 41.07
N GLN A 31 8.27 6.85 40.52
CA GLN A 31 9.62 6.47 40.92
C GLN A 31 10.62 6.95 39.89
N VAL A 32 11.68 7.59 40.36
CA VAL A 32 12.82 8.05 39.55
C VAL A 32 14.05 7.34 40.07
N VAL A 33 14.75 6.64 39.18
CA VAL A 33 16.03 6.00 39.46
C VAL A 33 17.08 6.71 38.62
N TYR A 34 18.14 7.16 39.27
CA TYR A 34 19.24 7.85 38.62
C TYR A 34 20.27 6.86 38.10
N HIS A 35 21.15 7.31 37.21
CA HIS A 35 22.24 6.48 36.72
C HIS A 35 23.25 6.14 37.84
N PHE A 36 23.97 5.04 37.66
CA PHE A 36 25.03 4.62 38.57
C PHE A 36 26.20 5.62 38.54
N GLU A 37 26.77 5.87 39.71
CA GLU A 37 28.10 6.48 39.84
C GLU A 37 29.17 5.40 39.70
N ASP A 38 30.30 5.75 39.07
CA ASP A 38 31.38 4.79 38.77
C ASP A 38 31.92 4.04 40.00
N ASN A 39 31.83 4.66 41.18
CA ASN A 39 32.35 4.12 42.44
C ASN A 39 31.25 3.61 43.39
N ARG A 40 30.01 3.41 42.93
CA ARG A 40 28.87 2.98 43.76
C ARG A 40 28.21 1.72 43.22
N ILE A 41 27.78 0.84 44.13
CA ILE A 41 27.16 -0.46 43.80
C ILE A 41 25.64 -0.33 43.64
N THR A 42 25.02 0.69 44.23
CA THR A 42 23.59 0.99 44.14
C THR A 42 23.35 2.35 43.49
N PRO A 43 22.25 2.53 42.74
CA PRO A 43 21.87 3.84 42.22
C PRO A 43 21.06 4.61 43.27
N SER A 44 21.16 5.93 43.23
CA SER A 44 20.23 6.78 43.98
C SER A 44 18.83 6.70 43.37
N SER A 45 17.80 6.87 44.19
CA SER A 45 16.41 6.89 43.73
C SER A 45 15.56 7.88 44.52
N ARG A 46 14.46 8.30 43.91
CA ARG A 46 13.48 9.20 44.51
C ARG A 46 12.07 8.78 44.12
N GLU A 47 11.17 8.81 45.07
CA GLU A 47 9.77 8.50 44.90
C GLU A 47 8.94 9.73 45.22
N PHE A 48 7.95 10.01 44.38
CA PHE A 48 6.95 11.05 44.59
C PHE A 48 5.59 10.38 44.79
N TYR A 49 4.92 10.74 45.88
CA TYR A 49 3.60 10.28 46.25
C TYR A 49 2.59 11.38 45.90
N LEU A 50 1.68 11.07 44.97
CA LEU A 50 0.68 12.03 44.50
C LEU A 50 -0.51 12.05 45.47
N PRO A 51 -0.96 13.23 45.90
CA PRO A 51 -2.04 13.35 46.87
C PRO A 51 -3.38 12.98 46.22
N VAL A 52 -4.33 12.56 47.05
CA VAL A 52 -5.73 12.40 46.62
C VAL A 52 -6.38 13.78 46.56
N LEU A 53 -6.39 14.38 45.37
CA LEU A 53 -7.09 15.65 45.15
C LEU A 53 -8.60 15.37 45.12
N THR A 54 -9.34 15.87 46.10
CA THR A 54 -10.81 15.77 46.18
C THR A 54 -11.40 17.18 46.11
N GLY A 55 -12.33 17.43 45.18
CA GLY A 55 -13.04 18.72 45.06
C GLY A 55 -12.18 19.90 44.54
N ASP A 56 -12.48 21.12 44.99
CA ASP A 56 -11.82 22.38 44.58
C ASP A 56 -10.31 22.48 44.89
N GLN A 57 -9.77 21.56 45.70
CA GLN A 57 -8.34 21.43 45.98
C GLN A 57 -7.53 20.92 44.77
N ALA A 58 -8.20 20.48 43.69
CA ALA A 58 -7.54 19.99 42.48
C ALA A 58 -6.72 21.04 41.71
N GLN A 59 -6.91 22.34 42.02
CA GLN A 59 -6.29 23.42 41.25
C GLN A 59 -4.91 23.87 41.77
N GLN A 60 -4.51 23.51 43.01
CA GLN A 60 -3.19 23.88 43.54
C GLN A 60 -2.53 22.71 44.26
N LEU A 61 -1.58 22.06 43.57
CA LEU A 61 -0.73 21.05 44.18
C LEU A 61 0.19 21.74 45.20
N THR A 62 -0.08 21.57 46.50
CA THR A 62 0.83 22.07 47.54
C THR A 62 1.82 20.96 47.90
N MET A 63 3.11 21.21 47.71
CA MET A 63 4.16 20.23 47.99
C MET A 63 4.36 20.11 49.52
N ASN A 64 4.15 18.92 50.10
CA ASN A 64 4.52 18.61 51.48
C ASN A 64 5.76 17.69 51.51
N PRO A 65 6.69 17.85 52.47
CA PRO A 65 7.88 16.98 52.58
C PRO A 65 7.56 15.49 52.58
N ASP A 66 6.45 15.07 53.18
CA ASP A 66 5.99 13.68 53.24
C ASP A 66 5.58 13.09 51.87
N MET A 67 5.44 13.94 50.84
CA MET A 67 5.10 13.52 49.48
C MET A 67 6.32 13.00 48.71
N THR A 68 7.53 13.05 49.29
CA THR A 68 8.73 12.57 48.61
C THR A 68 9.59 11.73 49.54
N SER A 69 10.03 10.59 49.03
CA SER A 69 10.99 9.71 49.69
C SER A 69 12.22 9.61 48.81
N ALA A 70 13.42 9.70 49.36
CA ALA A 70 14.66 9.59 48.60
C ALA A 70 15.61 8.60 49.24
N TYR A 71 16.22 7.77 48.39
CA TYR A 71 17.38 6.98 48.72
C TYR A 71 18.58 7.62 48.04
N GLN A 72 19.48 8.18 48.85
CA GLN A 72 20.75 8.73 48.37
C GLN A 72 21.89 7.87 48.87
N VAL A 73 22.78 7.51 47.96
CA VAL A 73 23.92 6.64 48.27
C VAL A 73 25.00 7.39 49.04
N ASP A 74 25.14 8.69 48.79
CA ASP A 74 26.03 9.56 49.53
C ASP A 74 25.29 10.27 50.67
N SER A 75 25.62 9.92 51.91
CA SER A 75 25.02 10.50 53.11
C SER A 75 25.40 11.97 53.35
N TYR A 76 26.42 12.48 52.66
CA TYR A 76 26.85 13.88 52.75
C TYR A 76 26.16 14.78 51.72
N MET A 77 25.41 14.21 50.76
CA MET A 77 24.67 15.02 49.80
C MET A 77 23.53 15.76 50.48
N THR A 78 23.45 17.06 50.19
CA THR A 78 22.37 17.90 50.70
C THR A 78 21.09 17.61 49.92
N GLU A 79 19.98 17.47 50.61
CA GLU A 79 18.68 17.32 49.96
C GLU A 79 18.34 18.55 49.11
N PRO A 80 17.74 18.36 47.91
CA PRO A 80 17.27 19.47 47.10
C PRO A 80 16.25 20.31 47.86
N LYS A 81 16.27 21.62 47.63
CA LYS A 81 15.27 22.54 48.18
C LYS A 81 13.87 22.15 47.69
N GLN A 82 12.85 22.38 48.52
CA GLN A 82 11.45 22.07 48.21
C GLN A 82 10.97 22.64 46.87
N LYS A 83 11.40 23.84 46.49
CA LYS A 83 11.10 24.43 45.18
C LYS A 83 11.60 23.55 44.02
N VAL A 84 12.83 23.05 44.11
CA VAL A 84 13.42 22.19 43.06
C VAL A 84 12.66 20.86 42.96
N LEU A 85 12.22 20.30 44.09
CA LEU A 85 11.39 19.09 44.10
C LEU A 85 10.00 19.33 43.49
N TYR A 86 9.42 20.51 43.71
CA TYR A 86 8.15 20.90 43.09
C TYR A 86 8.31 21.04 41.57
N ASP A 87 9.33 21.76 41.10
CA ASP A 87 9.61 21.94 39.67
C ASP A 87 9.85 20.57 38.99
N MET A 88 10.54 19.65 39.69
CA MET A 88 10.74 18.28 39.22
C MET A 88 9.43 17.50 39.14
N LEU A 89 8.57 17.60 40.15
CA LEU A 89 7.27 16.92 40.17
C LEU A 89 6.35 17.42 39.05
N GLU A 90 6.30 18.73 38.82
CA GLU A 90 5.53 19.32 37.71
C GLU A 90 6.01 18.78 36.36
N GLY A 91 7.33 18.71 36.16
CA GLY A 91 7.92 18.09 34.96
C GLY A 91 7.58 16.60 34.82
N LEU A 92 7.58 15.85 35.92
CA LEU A 92 7.20 14.43 35.93
C LEU A 92 5.71 14.21 35.64
N LEU A 93 4.83 15.09 36.12
CA LEU A 93 3.39 15.04 35.83
C LEU A 93 3.12 15.31 34.36
N LYS A 94 3.77 16.32 33.78
CA LYS A 94 3.68 16.59 32.34
C LYS A 94 4.18 15.40 31.53
N ALA A 95 5.34 14.87 31.89
CA ALA A 95 5.89 13.68 31.25
C ALA A 95 4.95 12.48 31.35
N GLN A 96 4.30 12.27 32.50
CA GLN A 96 3.32 11.20 32.68
C GLN A 96 2.14 11.35 31.70
N GLU A 97 1.62 12.56 31.52
CA GLU A 97 0.55 12.85 30.56
C GLU A 97 0.99 12.58 29.11
N ASP A 98 2.19 13.03 28.75
CA ASP A 98 2.79 12.79 27.43
C ASP A 98 2.95 11.29 27.17
N SER A 99 3.46 10.53 28.15
CA SER A 99 3.63 9.07 28.03
C SER A 99 2.30 8.34 27.88
N VAL A 100 1.27 8.73 28.64
CA VAL A 100 -0.08 8.15 28.50
C VAL A 100 -0.65 8.44 27.12
N THR A 101 -0.47 9.66 26.63
CA THR A 101 -0.91 10.05 25.28
C THR A 101 -0.19 9.24 24.21
N ALA A 102 1.13 9.06 24.32
CA ALA A 102 1.92 8.26 23.41
C ALA A 102 1.47 6.79 23.38
N VAL A 103 1.20 6.18 24.54
CA VAL A 103 0.68 4.81 24.62
C VAL A 103 -0.68 4.70 23.92
N ARG A 104 -1.61 5.62 24.16
CA ARG A 104 -2.92 5.62 23.51
C ARG A 104 -2.83 5.77 21.98
N LEU A 105 -1.90 6.61 21.50
CA LEU A 105 -1.66 6.76 20.07
C LEU A 105 -1.13 5.45 19.46
N SER A 106 -0.19 4.79 20.16
CA SER A 106 0.33 3.49 19.73
C SER A 106 -0.76 2.40 19.73
N GLU A 107 -1.62 2.35 20.74
CA GLU A 107 -2.77 1.42 20.78
C GLU A 107 -3.66 1.62 19.55
N LYS A 108 -4.02 2.88 19.22
CA LYS A 108 -4.82 3.20 18.05
C LYS A 108 -4.14 2.81 16.72
N GLU A 109 -2.82 3.01 16.62
CA GLU A 109 -2.05 2.57 15.47
C GLU A 109 -2.12 1.05 15.30
N THR A 110 -1.91 0.30 16.39
CA THR A 110 -2.01 -1.17 16.35
C THR A 110 -3.40 -1.65 15.96
N GLU A 111 -4.46 -1.01 16.47
CA GLU A 111 -5.84 -1.30 16.09
C GLU A 111 -6.06 -1.08 14.58
N SER A 112 -5.55 0.03 14.04
CA SER A 112 -5.62 0.32 12.61
C SER A 112 -4.90 -0.73 11.76
N ILE A 113 -3.71 -1.17 12.20
CA ILE A 113 -2.95 -2.23 11.51
C ILE A 113 -3.73 -3.54 11.53
N LEU A 114 -4.27 -3.92 12.68
CA LEU A 114 -5.05 -5.15 12.82
C LEU A 114 -6.32 -5.12 11.95
N SER A 115 -7.01 -3.99 11.90
CA SER A 115 -8.18 -3.79 11.03
C SER A 115 -7.82 -3.91 9.55
N ALA A 116 -6.72 -3.29 9.12
CA ALA A 116 -6.22 -3.42 7.75
C ALA A 116 -5.86 -4.88 7.41
N ARG A 117 -5.17 -5.59 8.31
CA ARG A 117 -4.84 -7.02 8.15
C ARG A 117 -6.09 -7.88 8.03
N MET A 118 -7.11 -7.64 8.86
CA MET A 118 -8.38 -8.36 8.76
C MET A 118 -9.06 -8.14 7.40
N GLN A 119 -9.03 -6.91 6.88
CA GLN A 119 -9.57 -6.61 5.55
C GLN A 119 -8.76 -7.27 4.42
N GLU A 120 -7.43 -7.33 4.54
CA GLU A 120 -6.54 -8.05 3.62
C GLU A 120 -6.82 -9.56 3.63
N GLU A 121 -7.01 -10.16 4.80
CA GLU A 121 -7.32 -11.59 4.94
C GLU A 121 -8.70 -11.93 4.37
N LEU A 122 -9.72 -11.10 4.61
CA LEU A 122 -11.05 -11.27 4.02
C LEU A 122 -11.03 -11.13 2.50
N ASN A 123 -10.19 -10.23 1.97
CA ASN A 123 -10.06 -9.97 0.53
C ASN A 123 -8.69 -10.41 0.02
N ALA A 124 -8.33 -11.67 0.27
CA ALA A 124 -7.07 -12.24 -0.18
C ALA A 124 -7.03 -12.34 -1.71
N ILE A 125 -6.48 -11.32 -2.37
CA ILE A 125 -6.30 -11.28 -3.82
C ILE A 125 -4.90 -11.80 -4.17
N LEU A 126 -4.83 -12.90 -4.93
CA LEU A 126 -3.57 -13.37 -5.49
C LEU A 126 -3.16 -12.44 -6.64
N THR A 127 -1.99 -11.80 -6.50
CA THR A 127 -1.40 -11.03 -7.61
C THR A 127 -0.86 -12.00 -8.64
N ILE A 128 -1.65 -12.28 -9.68
CA ILE A 128 -1.24 -13.17 -10.77
C ILE A 128 -0.33 -12.39 -11.72
N SER A 129 0.86 -12.92 -11.98
CA SER A 129 1.79 -12.32 -12.94
C SER A 129 1.18 -12.21 -14.33
N VAL A 130 1.49 -11.13 -15.04
CA VAL A 130 1.08 -10.92 -16.44
C VAL A 130 1.62 -12.04 -17.34
N TYR A 131 2.75 -12.65 -16.96
CA TYR A 131 3.39 -13.74 -17.72
C TYR A 131 2.84 -15.13 -17.39
N ASP A 132 2.02 -15.28 -16.34
CA ASP A 132 1.41 -16.56 -15.98
C ASP A 132 0.14 -16.79 -16.82
N VAL A 133 0.34 -17.37 -18.01
CA VAL A 133 -0.70 -17.62 -19.00
C VAL A 133 -1.80 -18.56 -18.48
N ALA A 134 -1.50 -19.42 -17.50
CA ALA A 134 -2.43 -20.41 -17.00
C ALA A 134 -3.43 -19.81 -15.99
N ARG A 135 -2.96 -18.90 -15.14
CA ARG A 135 -3.79 -18.28 -14.09
C ARG A 135 -4.38 -16.94 -14.51
N ASN A 136 -3.78 -16.26 -15.49
CA ASN A 136 -4.21 -14.93 -15.91
C ASN A 136 -5.35 -15.02 -16.94
N GLU A 137 -6.59 -15.14 -16.45
CA GLU A 137 -7.78 -15.25 -17.30
C GLU A 137 -7.96 -14.06 -18.22
N THR A 138 -7.63 -12.84 -17.79
CA THR A 138 -7.77 -11.63 -18.63
C THR A 138 -6.79 -11.65 -19.80
N ALA A 139 -5.53 -12.04 -19.58
CA ALA A 139 -4.54 -12.22 -20.63
C ALA A 139 -4.89 -13.37 -21.59
N ARG A 140 -5.58 -14.41 -21.11
CA ARG A 140 -6.09 -15.51 -21.95
C ARG A 140 -7.27 -15.05 -22.81
N GLN A 141 -8.26 -14.39 -22.21
CA GLN A 141 -9.42 -13.85 -22.94
C GLN A 141 -8.98 -12.86 -24.02
N HIS A 142 -8.03 -11.97 -23.71
CA HIS A 142 -7.49 -11.03 -24.70
C HIS A 142 -6.79 -11.74 -25.86
N ARG A 143 -6.02 -12.81 -25.59
CA ARG A 143 -5.40 -13.62 -26.66
C ARG A 143 -6.45 -14.31 -27.53
N GLN A 144 -7.46 -14.93 -26.91
CA GLN A 144 -8.55 -15.58 -27.64
C GLN A 144 -9.34 -14.59 -28.50
N GLU A 145 -9.58 -13.37 -28.02
CA GLU A 145 -10.25 -12.34 -28.80
C GLU A 145 -9.41 -11.90 -30.01
N LEU A 146 -8.09 -11.76 -29.83
CA LEU A 146 -7.17 -11.42 -30.91
C LEU A 146 -7.13 -12.52 -31.98
N GLU A 147 -7.00 -13.78 -31.57
CA GLU A 147 -7.06 -14.94 -32.47
C GLU A 147 -8.39 -15.02 -33.22
N ARG A 148 -9.51 -14.73 -32.54
CA ARG A 148 -10.83 -14.71 -33.17
C ARG A 148 -10.93 -13.61 -34.24
N LYS A 149 -10.44 -12.40 -33.95
CA LYS A 149 -10.41 -11.29 -34.91
C LYS A 149 -9.54 -11.63 -36.11
N GLN A 150 -8.36 -12.22 -35.89
CA GLN A 150 -7.48 -12.64 -36.98
C GLN A 150 -8.14 -13.70 -37.87
N MET A 151 -8.78 -14.72 -37.29
CA MET A 151 -9.50 -15.72 -38.08
C MET A 151 -10.69 -15.13 -38.86
N GLU A 152 -11.40 -14.17 -38.28
CA GLU A 152 -12.50 -13.48 -38.96
C GLU A 152 -12.00 -12.63 -40.14
N GLU A 153 -10.93 -11.85 -39.92
CA GLU A 153 -10.26 -11.08 -40.98
C GLU A 153 -9.74 -11.98 -42.11
N GLU A 154 -9.13 -13.12 -41.76
CA GLU A 154 -8.66 -14.09 -42.74
C GLU A 154 -9.83 -14.71 -43.52
N ARG A 155 -10.94 -15.04 -42.86
CA ARG A 155 -12.16 -15.52 -43.53
C ARG A 155 -12.71 -14.48 -44.50
N ILE A 156 -12.84 -13.23 -44.07
CA ILE A 156 -13.33 -12.13 -44.92
C ILE A 156 -12.38 -11.94 -46.12
N ARG A 157 -11.07 -12.03 -45.90
CA ARG A 157 -10.08 -11.94 -46.97
C ARG A 157 -10.23 -13.10 -47.96
N GLN A 158 -10.37 -14.34 -47.49
CA GLN A 158 -10.58 -15.50 -48.34
C GLN A 158 -11.90 -15.42 -49.12
N GLU A 159 -12.97 -14.88 -48.53
CA GLU A 159 -14.24 -14.64 -49.21
C GLU A 159 -14.08 -13.58 -50.32
N LYS A 160 -13.35 -12.49 -50.04
CA LYS A 160 -13.02 -11.46 -51.04
C LYS A 160 -12.12 -11.98 -52.17
N GLU A 161 -11.15 -12.85 -51.86
CA GLU A 161 -10.29 -13.48 -52.88
C GLU A 161 -11.08 -14.45 -53.78
N LYS A 162 -12.18 -15.03 -53.28
CA LYS A 162 -13.09 -15.89 -54.05
C LYS A 162 -14.14 -15.11 -54.87
N ASP A 163 -14.17 -13.79 -54.77
CA ASP A 163 -15.12 -12.97 -55.53
C ASP A 163 -14.61 -12.76 -56.96
N TYR A 164 -15.09 -13.61 -57.86
CA TYR A 164 -14.79 -13.53 -59.30
C TYR A 164 -15.35 -12.26 -59.98
N LEU A 165 -16.35 -11.60 -59.39
CA LEU A 165 -17.00 -10.42 -59.97
C LEU A 165 -16.32 -9.12 -59.54
N ALA A 166 -15.54 -9.12 -58.46
CA ALA A 166 -14.89 -7.93 -57.92
C ALA A 166 -14.11 -7.08 -58.95
N PRO A 167 -13.30 -7.66 -59.87
CA PRO A 167 -12.59 -6.87 -60.88
C PRO A 167 -13.51 -6.13 -61.86
N PHE A 168 -14.71 -6.66 -62.12
CA PHE A 168 -15.70 -6.05 -63.00
C PHE A 168 -16.49 -4.97 -62.27
N LEU A 169 -16.78 -5.18 -60.98
CA LEU A 169 -17.47 -4.21 -60.13
C LEU A 169 -16.59 -2.98 -59.82
N ALA A 170 -15.28 -3.18 -59.62
CA ALA A 170 -14.32 -2.10 -59.38
C ALA A 170 -14.28 -1.08 -60.54
N ARG A 171 -14.49 -1.53 -61.79
CA ARG A 171 -14.57 -0.65 -62.98
C ARG A 171 -15.79 0.27 -62.97
N HIS A 172 -16.81 -0.10 -62.20
CA HIS A 172 -18.02 0.69 -62.00
C HIS A 172 -18.00 1.50 -60.70
N GLY A 173 -16.89 1.47 -59.94
CA GLY A 173 -16.72 2.23 -58.70
C GLY A 173 -17.38 1.60 -57.48
N ASP A 174 -17.57 0.27 -57.48
CA ASP A 174 -18.17 -0.51 -56.38
C ASP A 174 -19.46 0.10 -55.79
N PRO A 175 -20.49 0.36 -56.61
CA PRO A 175 -21.72 0.95 -56.11
C PRO A 175 -22.47 -0.04 -55.20
N PRO A 176 -23.02 0.40 -54.06
CA PRO A 176 -23.74 -0.47 -53.11
C PRO A 176 -25.01 -1.09 -53.71
N THR A 177 -25.57 -0.47 -54.76
CA THR A 177 -26.62 -1.06 -55.58
C THR A 177 -26.38 -0.75 -57.05
N LEU A 178 -26.40 -1.79 -57.90
CA LEU A 178 -26.26 -1.65 -59.34
C LEU A 178 -27.63 -1.35 -59.98
N THR A 179 -27.67 -0.36 -60.86
CA THR A 179 -28.82 -0.13 -61.75
C THR A 179 -28.99 -1.30 -62.74
N LYS A 180 -30.20 -1.50 -63.27
CA LYS A 180 -30.48 -2.61 -64.21
C LYS A 180 -29.53 -2.62 -65.43
N GLU A 181 -29.13 -1.44 -65.89
CA GLU A 181 -28.20 -1.29 -67.03
C GLU A 181 -26.77 -1.67 -66.66
N GLN A 182 -26.28 -1.21 -65.49
CA GLN A 182 -24.97 -1.60 -64.96
C GLN A 182 -24.88 -3.10 -64.72
N LYS A 183 -25.95 -3.73 -64.19
CA LYS A 183 -26.01 -5.20 -64.03
C LYS A 183 -25.83 -5.94 -65.35
N LYS A 184 -26.58 -5.53 -66.38
CA LYS A 184 -26.47 -6.14 -67.72
C LYS A 184 -25.05 -6.00 -68.28
N LYS A 185 -24.47 -4.80 -68.16
CA LYS A 185 -23.11 -4.53 -68.64
C LYS A 185 -22.06 -5.39 -67.92
N VAL A 186 -22.12 -5.47 -66.59
CA VAL A 186 -21.22 -6.33 -65.80
C VAL A 186 -21.38 -7.81 -66.20
N THR A 187 -22.62 -8.28 -66.40
CA THR A 187 -22.85 -9.67 -66.83
C THR A 187 -22.30 -9.95 -68.23
N GLU A 188 -22.44 -9.02 -69.17
CA GLU A 188 -21.91 -9.16 -70.53
C GLU A 188 -20.37 -9.17 -70.53
N GLU A 189 -19.75 -8.27 -69.78
CA GLU A 189 -18.28 -8.20 -69.64
C GLU A 189 -17.72 -9.48 -69.02
N CYS A 190 -18.31 -9.96 -67.91
CA CYS A 190 -17.92 -11.20 -67.26
C CYS A 190 -18.07 -12.43 -68.18
N LEU A 191 -19.19 -12.53 -68.89
CA LEU A 191 -19.43 -13.63 -69.83
C LEU A 191 -18.46 -13.58 -71.03
N SER A 192 -18.11 -12.38 -71.49
CA SER A 192 -17.14 -12.21 -72.57
C SER A 192 -15.73 -12.64 -72.16
N ASP A 193 -15.31 -12.30 -70.93
CA ASP A 193 -14.01 -12.71 -70.38
C ASP A 193 -13.95 -14.22 -70.20
N MET A 194 -15.02 -14.82 -69.67
CA MET A 194 -15.12 -16.28 -69.54
C MET A 194 -15.03 -16.99 -70.89
N LYS A 195 -15.71 -16.48 -71.93
CA LYS A 195 -15.61 -17.03 -73.29
C LYS A 195 -14.19 -16.95 -73.84
N LYS A 196 -13.50 -15.82 -73.65
CA LYS A 196 -12.10 -15.65 -74.07
C LYS A 196 -11.19 -16.66 -73.37
N ARG A 197 -11.31 -16.81 -72.05
CA ARG A 197 -10.54 -17.81 -71.30
C ARG A 197 -10.78 -19.24 -71.78
N LEU A 198 -12.04 -19.59 -72.09
CA LEU A 198 -12.34 -20.93 -72.62
C LEU A 198 -11.72 -21.16 -74.00
N VAL A 199 -11.70 -20.13 -74.86
CA VAL A 199 -11.02 -20.19 -76.16
C VAL A 199 -9.50 -20.29 -75.97
N ASP A 200 -8.91 -19.51 -75.07
CA ASP A 200 -7.48 -19.56 -74.77
C ASP A 200 -7.07 -20.93 -74.22
N VAL A 201 -7.87 -21.50 -73.33
CA VAL A 201 -7.67 -22.86 -72.81
C VAL A 201 -7.79 -23.89 -73.94
N ALA A 202 -8.80 -23.77 -74.81
CA ALA A 202 -8.94 -24.65 -75.97
C ALA A 202 -7.74 -24.55 -76.91
N ASN A 203 -7.22 -23.34 -77.15
CA ASN A 203 -6.03 -23.11 -77.96
C ASN A 203 -4.77 -23.68 -77.32
N ILE A 204 -4.61 -23.54 -76.00
CA ILE A 204 -3.50 -24.15 -75.25
C ILE A 204 -3.55 -25.67 -75.37
N ILE A 205 -4.73 -26.27 -75.14
CA ILE A 205 -4.94 -27.71 -75.28
C ILE A 205 -4.62 -28.16 -76.71
N GLN A 206 -5.16 -27.46 -77.71
CA GLN A 206 -4.93 -27.78 -79.13
C GLN A 206 -3.44 -27.66 -79.51
N SER A 207 -2.74 -26.62 -79.05
CA SER A 207 -1.29 -26.45 -79.26
C SER A 207 -0.43 -27.57 -78.63
N HIS A 208 -0.93 -28.17 -77.55
CA HIS A 208 -0.30 -29.32 -76.92
C HIS A 208 -0.58 -30.63 -77.67
N PHE A 209 -1.68 -30.71 -78.43
CA PHE A 209 -2.03 -31.87 -79.28
C PHE A 209 -1.43 -31.80 -80.69
N GLU A 210 -1.12 -30.60 -81.21
CA GLU A 210 -0.52 -30.39 -82.53
C GLU A 210 1.02 -30.43 -82.54
N ARG A 211 1.63 -30.76 -81.38
CA ARG A 211 3.06 -31.09 -81.22
C ARG A 211 3.24 -32.60 -81.08
#